data_AF-A0A3M7MRA9-F1
#
_entry.id   AF-A0A3M7MRA9-F1
#
_cell.length_a   1.000
_cell.length_b   1.000
_cell.length_c   1.000
_cell.angle_alpha   90.00
_cell.angle_beta   90.00
_cell.angle_gamma   90.00
#
_symmetry.space_group_name_H-M   'P 1'
#
loop_
_entity.id
_entity.type
_entity.pdbx_description
1 polymer ?
#
loop_
_entity_poly.entity_id
_entity_poly.type
_entity_poly.pdbx_seq_one_letter_code
_entity_poly.pdbx_strand_id
1 'polypeptide(L)'
;MGNFFSMMACGVLSVFWLSFGMLELPTLNLTAPYDLAGGNASGALSPEFNAVVALYLIVWGFALLTFFVLSIKTNLVFALIFLLVTMGAWVLSGAYWKLSTGDYGAAGHLQKAGGALIFAAGALGWYMTIVMMAAEMQYSISLPVGDLSRYWGKSGRGRLTTKNKV
;
A
#
# COMPACT_ATOMS: atom_id res chain seq x y z
N MET A 1 16.88 -16.33 -5.00
CA MET A 1 17.37 -15.90 -3.67
C MET A 1 16.27 -15.08 -2.99
N GLY A 2 15.78 -15.49 -1.82
CA GLY A 2 14.62 -14.85 -1.18
C GLY A 2 14.93 -13.44 -0.67
N ASN A 3 14.41 -12.43 -1.36
CA ASN A 3 14.46 -11.05 -0.86
C ASN A 3 13.44 -10.90 0.28
N PHE A 4 13.92 -10.92 1.53
CA PHE A 4 13.10 -10.80 2.74
C PHE A 4 12.11 -9.62 2.68
N PHE A 5 12.50 -8.52 2.05
CA PHE A 5 11.64 -7.36 1.82
C PHE A 5 10.40 -7.70 0.99
N SER A 6 10.56 -8.46 -0.10
CA SER A 6 9.45 -8.87 -0.95
C SER A 6 8.51 -9.85 -0.23
N MET A 7 9.06 -10.73 0.61
CA MET A 7 8.25 -11.64 1.44
C MET A 7 7.39 -10.87 2.45
N MET A 8 7.98 -9.90 3.15
CA MET A 8 7.26 -9.04 4.10
C MET A 8 6.19 -8.19 3.40
N ALA A 9 6.51 -7.60 2.24
CA ALA A 9 5.58 -6.80 1.46
C ALA A 9 4.35 -7.62 1.01
N CYS A 10 4.57 -8.80 0.42
CA CYS A 10 3.47 -9.67 -0.01
C CYS A 10 2.62 -10.13 1.19
N GLY A 11 3.24 -10.45 2.33
CA GLY A 11 2.53 -10.84 3.55
C GLY A 11 1.62 -9.73 4.08
N VAL A 12 2.15 -8.53 4.25
CA VAL A 12 1.39 -7.36 4.75
C VAL A 12 0.25 -6.97 3.80
N LEU A 13 0.49 -6.98 2.48
CA LEU A 13 -0.55 -6.68 1.50
C LEU A 13 -1.66 -7.76 1.50
N SER A 14 -1.31 -9.03 1.68
CA SER A 14 -2.30 -10.11 1.77
C SER A 14 -3.20 -9.94 2.99
N VAL A 15 -2.64 -9.55 4.13
CA VAL A 15 -3.40 -9.28 5.37
C VAL A 15 -4.29 -8.06 5.22
N PHE A 16 -3.81 -7.00 4.55
CA PHE A 16 -4.64 -5.83 4.23
C PHE A 16 -5.89 -6.25 3.42
N TRP A 17 -5.71 -6.96 2.31
CA TRP A 17 -6.83 -7.38 1.46
C TRP A 17 -7.79 -8.35 2.16
N LEU A 18 -7.28 -9.29 2.97
CA LEU A 18 -8.13 -10.18 3.76
C LEU A 18 -8.94 -9.42 4.81
N SER A 19 -8.31 -8.53 5.58
CA SER A 19 -9.01 -7.76 6.61
C SER A 19 -10.00 -6.77 6.00
N PHE A 20 -9.66 -6.13 4.88
CA PHE A 20 -10.59 -5.27 4.15
C PHE A 20 -11.76 -6.06 3.56
N GLY A 21 -11.53 -7.27 3.02
CA GLY A 21 -12.59 -8.15 2.54
C GLY A 21 -13.56 -8.60 3.64
N MET A 22 -13.09 -8.73 4.88
CA MET A 22 -13.96 -8.99 6.03
C MET A 22 -14.83 -7.78 6.39
N LEU A 23 -14.33 -6.54 6.23
CA LEU A 23 -15.13 -5.34 6.49
C LEU A 23 -16.31 -5.20 5.52
N GLU A 24 -16.13 -5.61 4.27
CA GLU A 24 -17.14 -5.51 3.21
C GLU A 24 -18.11 -6.71 3.18
N LEU A 25 -17.87 -7.75 3.98
CA LEU A 25 -18.65 -8.98 3.90
C LEU A 25 -20.06 -8.79 4.53
N PRO A 26 -21.16 -8.87 3.76
CA PRO A 26 -22.49 -8.55 4.28
C PRO A 26 -22.95 -9.51 5.39
N THR A 27 -22.45 -10.75 5.39
CA THR A 27 -22.82 -11.77 6.38
C THR A 27 -22.34 -11.47 7.79
N LEU A 28 -21.33 -10.61 7.96
CA LEU A 28 -20.83 -10.22 9.28
C LEU A 28 -21.66 -9.11 9.92
N ASN A 29 -22.55 -8.46 9.15
CA ASN A 29 -23.49 -7.44 9.59
C ASN A 29 -22.87 -6.37 10.50
N LEU A 30 -21.64 -5.96 10.18
CA LEU A 30 -20.83 -5.01 10.97
C LEU A 30 -21.47 -3.62 11.08
N THR A 31 -22.45 -3.34 10.23
CA THR A 31 -23.22 -2.10 10.20
C THR A 31 -24.44 -2.13 11.12
N ALA A 32 -24.90 -3.30 11.56
CA ALA A 32 -26.04 -3.43 12.48
C ALA A 32 -25.89 -2.68 13.82
N PRO A 33 -24.74 -2.70 14.52
CA PRO A 33 -24.58 -1.93 15.76
C PRO A 33 -24.57 -0.42 15.54
N TYR A 34 -24.35 0.04 14.30
CA TYR A 34 -24.36 1.45 13.91
C TYR A 34 -25.70 1.90 13.32
N ASP A 35 -26.68 0.99 13.26
CA ASP A 35 -28.06 1.32 12.89
C ASP A 35 -28.76 1.93 14.11
N LEU A 36 -28.64 3.24 14.27
CA LEU A 36 -29.32 3.96 15.35
C LEU A 36 -30.82 3.82 15.13
N ALA A 37 -31.50 3.25 16.14
CA ALA A 37 -32.94 3.04 16.18
C ALA A 37 -33.72 4.34 15.91
N GLY A 38 -33.99 4.65 14.64
CA GLY A 38 -34.63 5.93 14.30
C GLY A 38 -34.53 6.40 12.85
N GLY A 39 -34.47 5.51 11.86
CA GLY A 39 -34.91 5.83 10.50
C GLY A 39 -33.89 6.52 9.58
N ASN A 40 -33.62 5.85 8.46
CA ASN A 40 -33.22 6.37 7.14
C ASN A 40 -31.73 6.38 6.73
N ALA A 41 -30.80 5.88 7.56
CA ALA A 41 -29.43 5.64 7.10
C ALA A 41 -29.04 4.18 7.38
N SER A 42 -28.97 3.35 6.34
CA SER A 42 -28.34 2.03 6.43
C SER A 42 -27.02 2.18 7.19
N GLY A 43 -26.76 1.38 8.24
CA GLY A 43 -25.60 1.59 9.14
C GLY A 43 -24.22 1.76 8.45
N ALA A 44 -24.10 1.38 7.18
CA ALA A 44 -22.98 1.67 6.28
C ALA A 44 -22.73 3.17 6.01
N LEU A 45 -23.78 4.00 6.06
CA LEU A 45 -23.73 5.46 5.89
C LEU A 45 -23.63 6.20 7.22
N SER A 46 -23.59 5.49 8.34
CA SER A 46 -23.42 6.12 9.65
C SER A 46 -22.08 6.87 9.71
N PRO A 47 -22.04 8.07 10.33
CA PRO A 47 -20.79 8.81 10.51
C PRO A 47 -19.73 8.01 11.27
N GLU A 48 -20.17 7.20 12.22
CA GLU A 48 -19.33 6.41 13.12
C GLU A 48 -18.64 5.25 12.38
N PHE A 49 -19.39 4.49 11.57
CA PHE A 49 -18.81 3.41 10.75
C PHE A 49 -17.76 3.95 9.78
N ASN A 50 -18.06 5.05 9.08
CA ASN A 50 -17.14 5.67 8.13
C ASN A 50 -15.90 6.27 8.83
N ALA A 51 -16.03 6.81 10.04
CA ALA A 51 -14.89 7.27 10.83
C ALA A 51 -13.95 6.12 11.24
N VAL A 52 -14.49 4.96 11.61
CA VAL A 52 -13.70 3.76 11.95
C VAL A 52 -12.92 3.26 10.72
N VAL A 53 -13.55 3.21 9.55
CA VAL A 53 -12.89 2.84 8.28
C VAL A 53 -11.79 3.85 7.92
N ALA A 54 -12.04 5.15 8.13
CA ALA A 54 -11.03 6.18 7.91
C ALA A 54 -9.81 6.00 8.82
N LEU A 55 -10.02 5.69 10.11
CA LEU A 55 -8.95 5.41 11.07
C LEU A 55 -8.17 4.12 10.73
N TYR A 56 -8.86 3.06 10.30
CA TYR A 56 -8.23 1.85 9.79
C TYR A 56 -7.25 2.18 8.64
N LEU A 57 -7.70 2.97 7.65
CA LEU A 57 -6.86 3.38 6.52
C LEU A 57 -5.66 4.25 6.94
N ILE A 58 -5.77 5.07 7.99
CA ILE A 58 -4.64 5.86 8.52
C ILE A 58 -3.58 4.95 9.12
N VAL A 59 -3.98 3.99 9.95
CA VAL A 59 -3.04 3.03 10.57
C VAL A 59 -2.30 2.23 9.50
N TRP A 60 -3.02 1.77 8.48
CA TRP A 60 -2.42 1.11 7.31
C TRP A 60 -1.54 2.06 6.50
N GLY A 61 -1.93 3.32 6.35
CA GLY A 61 -1.14 4.37 5.70
C GLY A 61 0.23 4.56 6.36
N PHE A 62 0.31 4.51 7.70
CA PHE A 62 1.59 4.53 8.43
C PHE A 62 2.45 3.28 8.21
N ALA A 63 1.83 2.10 8.19
CA ALA A 63 2.54 0.87 7.86
C ALA A 63 3.13 0.93 6.45
N LEU A 64 2.32 1.32 5.46
CA LEU A 64 2.73 1.48 4.05
C LEU A 64 3.81 2.55 3.86
N LEU A 65 3.72 3.67 4.61
CA LEU A 65 4.75 4.70 4.62
C LEU A 65 6.09 4.18 5.14
N THR A 66 6.07 3.30 6.15
CA THR A 66 7.28 2.66 6.66
C THR A 66 7.91 1.75 5.59
N PHE A 67 7.10 0.96 4.87
CA PHE A 67 7.57 0.18 3.72
C PHE A 67 8.10 1.06 2.58
N PHE A 68 7.46 2.20 2.32
CA PHE A 68 7.93 3.17 1.33
C PHE A 68 9.32 3.69 1.67
N VAL A 69 9.55 4.18 2.89
CA VAL A 69 10.86 4.70 3.33
C VAL A 69 11.96 3.65 3.19
N LEU A 70 11.66 2.39 3.52
CA LEU A 70 12.60 1.28 3.39
C LEU A 70 12.85 0.86 1.93
N SER A 71 11.86 1.05 1.05
CA SER A 71 11.94 0.71 -0.38
C SER A 71 12.80 1.67 -1.22
N ILE A 72 13.05 2.90 -0.75
CA ILE A 72 13.81 3.92 -1.48
C ILE A 72 15.22 3.43 -1.87
N LYS A 73 15.80 2.51 -1.07
CA LYS A 73 17.13 1.94 -1.32
C LYS A 73 17.14 0.72 -2.24
N THR A 74 16.00 0.16 -2.61
CA THR A 74 15.96 -1.11 -3.36
C THR A 74 15.80 -0.89 -4.87
N ASN A 75 14.75 -0.21 -5.31
CA ASN A 75 14.39 -0.13 -6.73
C ASN A 75 13.35 0.98 -6.97
N LEU A 76 13.48 1.77 -8.06
CA LEU A 76 12.66 2.96 -8.33
C LEU A 76 11.20 2.59 -8.52
N VAL A 77 10.97 1.51 -9.27
CA VAL A 77 9.62 1.05 -9.60
C VAL A 77 8.93 0.54 -8.34
N PHE A 78 9.64 -0.18 -7.48
CA PHE A 78 9.11 -0.59 -6.18
C PHE A 78 8.80 0.61 -5.28
N ALA A 79 9.69 1.61 -5.22
CA ALA A 79 9.47 2.82 -4.44
C ALA A 79 8.28 3.63 -4.98
N LEU A 80 8.10 3.72 -6.29
CA LEU A 80 6.94 4.36 -6.93
C LEU A 80 5.64 3.65 -6.59
N ILE A 81 5.61 2.31 -6.62
CA ILE A 81 4.44 1.53 -6.22
C ILE A 81 4.07 1.84 -4.76
N PHE A 82 5.02 1.76 -3.84
CA PHE A 82 4.75 2.05 -2.43
C PHE A 82 4.38 3.52 -2.17
N LEU A 83 4.94 4.46 -2.93
CA LEU A 83 4.55 5.87 -2.87
C LEU A 83 3.09 6.05 -3.29
N LEU A 84 2.71 5.50 -4.43
CA LEU A 84 1.36 5.62 -4.97
C LEU A 84 0.33 4.94 -4.06
N VAL A 85 0.65 3.76 -3.52
CA VAL A 85 -0.23 3.06 -2.55
C VAL A 85 -0.34 3.84 -1.24
N THR A 86 0.76 4.40 -0.73
CA THR A 86 0.75 5.23 0.48
C THR A 86 -0.13 6.46 0.26
N MET A 87 0.13 7.24 -0.80
CA MET A 87 -0.68 8.40 -1.17
C MET A 87 -2.15 8.03 -1.38
N GLY A 88 -2.41 6.90 -2.04
CA GLY A 88 -3.76 6.35 -2.22
C GLY A 88 -4.45 6.08 -0.89
N ALA A 89 -3.80 5.42 0.07
CA ALA A 89 -4.37 5.11 1.38
C ALA A 89 -4.70 6.38 2.19
N TRP A 90 -3.85 7.39 2.17
CA TRP A 90 -4.10 8.68 2.83
C TRP A 90 -5.26 9.45 2.19
N VAL A 91 -5.31 9.50 0.85
CA VAL A 91 -6.41 10.14 0.11
C VAL A 91 -7.74 9.41 0.33
N LEU A 92 -7.72 8.08 0.36
CA LEU A 92 -8.91 7.26 0.59
C LEU A 92 -9.42 7.42 2.02
N SER A 93 -8.53 7.46 3.03
CA SER A 93 -8.91 7.79 4.40
C SER A 93 -9.61 9.15 4.49
N GLY A 94 -9.05 10.17 3.82
CA GLY A 94 -9.69 11.49 3.72
C GLY A 94 -11.08 11.43 3.08
N ALA A 95 -11.30 10.53 2.11
CA ALA A 95 -12.60 10.32 1.47
C ALA A 95 -13.63 9.81 2.50
N TYR A 96 -13.27 8.80 3.30
CA TYR A 96 -14.14 8.24 4.34
C TYR A 96 -14.39 9.24 5.49
N TRP A 97 -13.42 10.10 5.81
CA TRP A 97 -13.66 11.20 6.75
C TRP A 97 -14.66 12.22 6.21
N LYS A 98 -14.53 12.60 4.94
CA LYS A 98 -15.50 13.51 4.30
C LYS A 98 -16.89 12.89 4.18
N LEU A 99 -16.95 11.58 3.98
CA LEU A 99 -18.19 10.81 3.98
C LEU A 99 -18.87 10.82 5.36
N SER A 100 -18.09 10.70 6.44
CA SER A 100 -18.58 10.82 7.83
C SER A 100 -19.17 12.22 8.12
N THR A 101 -18.59 13.28 7.54
CA THR A 101 -19.12 14.66 7.68
C THR A 101 -20.31 14.99 6.77
N GLY A 102 -20.79 14.04 5.95
CA GLY A 102 -21.93 14.23 5.05
C GLY A 102 -21.63 14.99 3.75
N ASP A 103 -20.34 15.26 3.43
CA ASP A 103 -19.93 15.90 2.18
C ASP A 103 -19.66 14.85 1.10
N TYR A 104 -20.75 14.32 0.53
CA TYR A 104 -20.72 13.27 -0.49
C TYR A 104 -20.04 13.71 -1.79
N GLY A 105 -20.09 15.00 -2.12
CA GLY A 105 -19.46 15.56 -3.32
C GLY A 105 -17.95 15.48 -3.23
N ALA A 106 -17.37 16.03 -2.16
CA ALA A 106 -15.92 15.96 -1.93
C ALA A 106 -15.45 14.52 -1.72
N ALA A 107 -16.22 13.70 -1.00
CA ALA A 107 -15.91 12.29 -0.79
C ALA A 107 -15.80 11.50 -2.11
N GLY A 108 -16.74 11.71 -3.05
CA GLY A 108 -16.69 11.05 -4.36
C GLY A 108 -15.48 11.45 -5.22
N HIS A 109 -15.06 12.72 -5.15
CA HIS A 109 -13.86 13.18 -5.84
C HIS A 109 -12.59 12.58 -5.24
N LEU A 110 -12.48 12.54 -3.91
CA LEU A 110 -11.34 11.93 -3.21
C LEU A 110 -11.29 10.42 -3.44
N GLN A 111 -12.43 9.73 -3.48
CA GLN A 111 -12.47 8.29 -3.74
C GLN A 111 -12.01 7.96 -5.17
N LYS A 112 -12.41 8.76 -6.16
CA LYS A 112 -11.90 8.64 -7.54
C LYS A 112 -10.40 8.90 -7.62
N ALA A 113 -9.90 9.93 -6.93
CA ALA A 113 -8.48 10.24 -6.89
C ALA A 113 -7.66 9.11 -6.22
N GLY A 114 -8.12 8.61 -5.07
CA GLY A 114 -7.49 7.48 -4.37
C GLY A 114 -7.51 6.20 -5.21
N GLY A 115 -8.64 5.91 -5.86
CA GLY A 115 -8.77 4.78 -6.78
C GLY A 115 -7.85 4.87 -7.99
N ALA A 116 -7.70 6.06 -8.59
CA ALA A 116 -6.77 6.27 -9.71
C ALA A 116 -5.30 6.03 -9.31
N LEU A 117 -4.91 6.46 -8.11
CA LEU A 117 -3.56 6.23 -7.58
C LEU A 117 -3.29 4.74 -7.34
N ILE A 118 -4.24 4.03 -6.72
CA ILE A 118 -4.12 2.59 -6.45
C ILE A 118 -4.15 1.78 -7.77
N PHE A 119 -4.95 2.22 -8.76
CA PHE A 119 -4.97 1.59 -10.08
C PHE A 119 -3.62 1.72 -10.78
N ALA A 120 -3.01 2.92 -10.78
CA ALA A 120 -1.67 3.13 -11.31
C ALA A 120 -0.62 2.27 -10.59
N ALA A 121 -0.72 2.15 -9.26
CA ALA A 121 0.14 1.27 -8.47
C ALA A 121 -0.06 -0.22 -8.84
N GLY A 122 -1.31 -0.65 -9.08
CA GLY A 122 -1.63 -2.00 -9.52
C GLY A 122 -1.07 -2.32 -10.91
N ALA A 123 -1.17 -1.38 -11.85
CA ALA A 123 -0.58 -1.53 -13.18
C ALA A 123 0.96 -1.65 -13.14
N LEU A 124 1.62 -0.85 -12.30
CA LEU A 124 3.06 -0.95 -12.06
C LEU A 124 3.43 -2.25 -11.31
N GLY A 125 2.60 -2.70 -10.38
CA GLY A 125 2.75 -3.99 -9.70
C GLY A 125 2.68 -5.15 -10.69
N TRP A 126 1.73 -5.11 -11.62
CA TRP A 126 1.59 -6.09 -12.69
C TRP A 126 2.80 -6.13 -13.61
N TYR A 127 3.35 -4.97 -13.98
CA TYR A 127 4.62 -4.88 -14.70
C TYR A 127 5.76 -5.57 -13.93
N MET A 128 5.88 -5.34 -12.62
CA MET A 128 6.89 -6.00 -11.80
C MET A 128 6.72 -7.52 -11.73
N THR A 129 5.49 -8.03 -11.70
CA THR A 129 5.23 -9.48 -11.76
C THR A 129 5.76 -10.08 -13.06
N ILE A 130 5.49 -9.44 -14.20
CA ILE A 130 6.01 -9.89 -15.51
C ILE A 130 7.54 -9.87 -15.53
N VAL A 131 8.16 -8.81 -15.00
CA VAL A 131 9.62 -8.71 -14.92
C VAL A 131 10.23 -9.82 -14.07
N MET A 132 9.64 -10.13 -12.92
CA MET A 132 10.11 -11.22 -12.05
C MET A 132 9.96 -12.60 -12.70
N MET A 133 8.83 -12.84 -13.39
CA MET A 133 8.61 -14.08 -14.13
C MET A 133 9.60 -14.24 -15.29
N ALA A 134 9.86 -13.17 -16.04
CA ALA A 134 10.85 -13.17 -17.11
C ALA A 134 12.27 -13.45 -16.58
N ALA A 135 12.62 -12.93 -15.41
CA ALA A 135 13.91 -13.17 -14.76
C ALA A 135 14.10 -14.64 -14.31
N GLU A 136 13.06 -15.26 -13.73
CA GLU A 136 13.09 -16.68 -13.35
C GLU A 136 13.18 -17.61 -14.56
N MET A 137 12.52 -17.26 -15.67
CA MET A 137 12.60 -18.00 -16.94
C MET A 137 13.91 -17.77 -17.72
N GLN A 138 14.90 -17.08 -17.14
CA GLN A 138 16.19 -16.76 -17.75
C GLN A 138 16.08 -16.04 -19.12
N TYR A 139 15.03 -15.23 -19.33
CA TYR A 139 14.92 -14.43 -20.55
C TYR A 139 16.06 -13.40 -20.62
N SER A 140 16.75 -13.33 -21.77
CA SER A 140 17.89 -12.42 -22.00
C SER A 140 17.50 -10.92 -22.06
N ILE A 141 16.21 -10.60 -22.03
CA ILE A 141 15.69 -9.22 -22.07
C ILE A 141 15.62 -8.70 -20.63
N SER A 142 16.58 -7.84 -20.28
CA SER A 142 16.59 -7.11 -19.01
C SER A 142 15.63 -5.92 -19.12
N LEU A 143 14.39 -6.08 -18.66
CA LEU A 143 13.42 -4.99 -18.61
C LEU A 143 13.89 -3.91 -17.61
N PRO A 144 13.82 -2.61 -17.97
CA PRO A 144 14.33 -1.53 -17.13
C PRO A 144 13.47 -1.41 -15.87
N VAL A 145 14.07 -1.75 -14.73
CA VAL A 145 13.46 -1.64 -13.40
C VAL A 145 13.91 -0.40 -12.63
N GLY A 146 14.77 0.44 -13.21
CA GLY A 146 15.26 1.65 -12.53
C GLY A 146 16.06 1.29 -11.27
N ASP A 147 17.29 0.81 -11.44
CA ASP A 147 18.19 0.53 -10.32
C ASP A 147 18.73 1.83 -9.71
N LEU A 148 18.25 2.20 -8.51
CA LEU A 148 18.80 3.35 -7.76
C LEU A 148 20.09 3.00 -7.00
N SER A 149 20.56 1.75 -7.01
CA SER A 149 21.83 1.35 -6.39
C SER A 149 23.01 2.19 -6.91
N ARG A 150 22.90 2.76 -8.12
CA ARG A 150 23.89 3.66 -8.70
C ARG A 150 24.02 5.01 -7.98
N TYR A 151 22.98 5.47 -7.27
CA TYR A 151 22.96 6.74 -6.54
C TYR A 151 23.35 6.60 -5.06
N TRP A 152 23.22 5.41 -4.49
CA TRP A 152 23.70 5.11 -3.15
C TRP A 152 25.08 4.48 -3.26
N GLY A 153 26.12 5.33 -3.20
CA GLY A 153 27.51 4.90 -3.21
C GLY A 153 27.72 3.70 -2.29
N LYS A 154 28.49 2.70 -2.77
CA LYS A 154 28.83 1.47 -2.04
C LYS A 154 29.05 1.81 -0.57
N SER A 155 28.09 1.47 0.29
CA SER A 155 28.32 1.56 1.73
C SER A 155 29.49 0.64 1.99
N GLY A 156 30.66 1.24 2.22
CA GLY A 156 31.89 0.54 2.53
C GLY A 156 31.67 -0.23 3.81
N ARG A 157 31.13 -1.45 3.69
CA ARG A 157 31.22 -2.45 4.74
C ARG A 157 32.72 -2.75 4.79
N GLY A 158 33.36 -2.08 5.74
CA GLY A 158 34.80 -2.06 5.93
C GLY A 158 35.35 -3.45 5.70
N ARG A 159 36.17 -3.53 4.66
CA ARG A 159 37.20 -4.54 4.52
C ARG A 159 37.93 -4.53 5.86
N LEU A 160 37.61 -5.48 6.75
CA LEU A 160 38.50 -5.87 7.84
C LEU A 160 39.67 -6.59 7.16
N THR A 161 40.47 -5.82 6.41
CA THR A 161 41.82 -6.23 6.03
C THR A 161 42.60 -6.26 7.32
N THR A 162 42.83 -7.48 7.82
CA THR A 162 44.18 -7.98 8.04
C THR A 162 45.26 -6.89 7.94
N LYS A 163 45.51 -6.21 9.06
CA LYS A 163 46.78 -5.58 9.44
C LYS A 163 47.22 -6.38 10.68
N ASN A 164 48.42 -6.93 10.83
CA ASN A 164 49.73 -6.78 10.21
C ASN A 164 50.41 -8.17 10.29
N LYS A 165 51.13 -8.65 9.27
CA LYS A 165 52.55 -8.34 8.93
C LYS A 165 53.55 -8.77 10.02
N VAL A 166 54.44 -9.65 9.56
CA VAL A 166 55.68 -10.24 10.12
C VAL A 166 55.55 -11.19 11.31
#